data_AF-A0A382I3E1-F1
#
_entry.id   AF-A0A382I3E1-F1
#
_cell.length_a   1.000
_cell.length_b   1.000
_cell.length_c   1.000
_cell.angle_alpha   90.00
_cell.angle_beta   90.00
_cell.angle_gamma   90.00
#
_symmetry.space_group_name_H-M   'P 1'
#
loop_
_entity.id
_entity.type
_entity.pdbx_description
1 polymer ?
#
loop_
_entity_poly.entity_id
_entity_poly.type
_entity_poly.pdbx_seq_one_letter_code
_entity_poly.pdbx_strand_id
1 'polypeptide(L)' 'MTLPLSKPITLTVTSSPSFTTSVTLATLLGASSDM' A
#
# COMPACT_ATOMS: atom_id res chain seq x y z
N MET A 1 -6.45 -4.41 15.53
CA MET A 1 -6.70 -5.15 14.27
C MET A 1 -5.34 -5.34 13.60
N THR A 2 -4.78 -6.56 13.63
CA THR A 2 -3.44 -6.85 13.07
C THR A 2 -3.60 -7.58 11.74
N LEU A 3 -3.12 -7.01 10.63
CA LEU A 3 -3.14 -7.73 9.35
C LEU A 3 -2.04 -8.80 9.34
N PRO A 4 -2.34 -10.04 8.92
CA PRO A 4 -1.34 -11.08 8.79
C PRO A 4 -0.37 -10.74 7.64
N LEU A 5 0.90 -10.49 7.98
CA LEU A 5 1.99 -10.16 7.05
C LEU A 5 2.38 -11.32 6.11
N SER A 6 1.79 -12.50 6.29
CA SER A 6 2.07 -13.69 5.47
C SER A 6 1.51 -13.59 4.04
N LYS A 7 0.68 -12.59 3.75
CA LYS A 7 0.15 -12.32 2.41
C LYS A 7 0.50 -10.90 1.96
N PRO A 8 0.74 -10.67 0.66
CA PRO A 8 0.86 -9.32 0.13
C PRO A 8 -0.42 -8.52 0.44
N ILE A 9 -0.24 -7.36 1.05
CA ILE A 9 -1.35 -6.43 1.33
C ILE A 9 -1.29 -5.32 0.30
N THR A 10 -2.36 -5.19 -0.48
CA THR A 10 -2.54 -4.13 -1.48
C THR A 10 -3.52 -3.09 -0.93
N LEU A 11 -3.13 -1.82 -0.97
CA LEU A 11 -3.98 -0.69 -0.64
C LEU A 11 -4.45 -0.05 -1.94
N THR A 12 -5.75 0.11 -2.09
CA THR A 12 -6.36 0.84 -3.21
C THR A 12 -6.84 2.20 -2.71
N VAL A 13 -6.38 3.27 -3.33
CA VAL A 13 -6.78 4.65 -3.06
C VAL A 13 -7.57 5.13 -4.27
N THR A 14 -8.78 5.64 -4.04
CA THR A 14 -9.61 6.25 -5.09
C THR A 14 -9.85 7.70 -4.73
N SER A 15 -9.43 8.62 -5.61
CA SER A 15 -9.68 10.06 -5.52
C SER A 15 -10.54 10.56 -6.67
N SER A 16 -11.20 11.72 -6.51
CA SER A 16 -12.05 12.35 -7.53
C SER A 16 -11.36 13.58 -8.14
N PRO A 17 -11.41 13.78 -9.48
CA PRO A 17 -12.07 12.95 -10.49
C PRO A 17 -11.42 11.57 -10.59
N SER A 18 -12.22 10.53 -10.87
CA SER A 18 -11.88 9.11 -10.66
C SER A 18 -10.45 8.73 -11.04
N PHE A 19 -9.58 8.72 -10.02
CA PHE A 19 -8.20 8.30 -10.11
C PHE A 19 -8.01 7.20 -9.07
N THR A 20 -7.72 6.00 -9.54
CA THR A 20 -7.48 4.84 -8.68
C THR A 20 -6.01 4.48 -8.73
N THR A 21 -5.35 4.47 -7.58
CA THR A 21 -3.98 3.98 -7.43
C THR A 21 -3.94 2.82 -6.47
N SER A 22 -3.06 1.87 -6.73
CA SER A 22 -2.86 0.71 -5.87
C SER A 22 -1.40 0.63 -5.48
N VAL A 23 -1.13 0.44 -4.19
CA VAL A 23 0.23 0.30 -3.64
C VAL A 23 0.32 -0.95 -2.76
N THR A 24 1.43 -1.68 -2.89
CA THR A 24 1.70 -2.86 -2.05
C THR A 24 2.45 -2.41 -0.79
N LEU A 25 2.06 -2.93 0.38
CA LEU A 25 2.71 -2.57 1.65
C LEU A 25 4.23 -2.79 1.66
N ALA A 26 4.71 -3.87 1.04
CA ALA A 26 6.15 -4.13 0.93
C ALA A 26 6.91 -2.99 0.24
N THR A 27 6.29 -2.34 -0.75
CA THR A 27 6.85 -1.19 -1.46
C THR A 27 6.92 0.06 -0.57
N LEU A 28 5.91 0.26 0.30
CA LEU A 28 5.89 1.36 1.26
C LEU A 28 6.94 1.20 2.37
N LEU A 29 7.09 -0.02 2.91
CA LEU A 29 8.11 -0.32 3.90
C LEU A 29 9.53 -0.23 3.32
N GLY A 30 9.71 -0.61 2.05
CA GLY A 30 10.97 -0.40 1.33
C GLY A 30 11.30 1.09 1.17
N ALA A 31 10.32 1.92 0.82
CA ALA A 31 10.51 3.36 0.64
C ALA A 31 10.80 4.12 1.94
N SER A 32 10.26 3.69 3.09
CA SER A 32 10.55 4.32 4.39
C SER A 32 11.94 4.02 4.92
N SER A 33 12.62 3.01 4.37
CA SER A 33 13.95 2.57 4.81
C SER A 33 15.08 3.33 4.11
N ASP A 34 14.77 4.10 3.07
CA ASP A 34 15.71 4.82 2.20
C ASP A 34 15.73 6.34 2.43
N MET A 35 15.10 6.83 3.53
CA MET A 35 15.04 8.25 3.92
C MET A 35 15.51 8.46 5.36
#